data_AF-L2FIN4-F1
#
_entry.id   AF-L2FIN4-F1
#
_cell.length_a   1.000
_cell.length_b   1.000
_cell.length_c   1.000
_cell.angle_alpha   90.00
_cell.angle_beta   90.00
_cell.angle_gamma   90.00
#
_symmetry.space_group_name_H-M   'P 1'
#
loop_
_entity.id
_entity.type
_entity.pdbx_description
1 polymer ?
#
loop_
_entity_poly.entity_id
_entity_poly.type
_entity_poly.pdbx_seq_one_letter_code
_entity_poly.pdbx_strand_id
1 'polypeptide(L)'
;MAPSTKTLYEALNTTTRDDITADDNDTGDGCCCDCGCHNRKRALERRLPARTILFFVLAVCTIAACAFALGVKSYLRISQPVIPLGADPWGLVPQGVGQPASWRSFYNDSRDPYWMDEDTFDNLDVTRRVVRRLKWLQNYLLSKWAATNIRANGQKTRYRDWGGRENVLPSYHGSTPTEVFGIRTFHQIHCIIVMVEDYGLRLHGEPSQWTPGHVMHCINTMRQLTQCMADATPISLVHGAEKHLGDGQQMWCRDFDGLRRWANAPERGLRYAIISPPGAKDVYDEIWPYPGDSGLPEDLW
;
A
#
# COMPACT_ATOMS: atom_id res chain seq x y z
N MET A 1 26.83 2.66 -24.93
CA MET A 1 28.19 2.45 -24.37
C MET A 1 28.04 1.82 -22.99
N ALA A 2 28.72 0.71 -22.74
CA ALA A 2 28.80 0.08 -21.42
C ALA A 2 30.27 -0.30 -21.17
N PRO A 3 30.85 -0.02 -19.99
CA PRO A 3 32.22 -0.41 -19.69
C PRO A 3 32.27 -1.87 -19.21
N SER A 4 33.01 -2.70 -19.95
CA SER A 4 33.32 -4.09 -19.60
C SER A 4 34.63 -4.15 -18.82
N THR A 5 34.60 -4.54 -17.55
CA THR A 5 35.79 -4.88 -16.77
C THR A 5 36.04 -6.39 -16.80
N LYS A 6 37.01 -6.82 -17.63
CA LYS A 6 37.60 -8.16 -17.54
C LYS A 6 38.74 -8.11 -16.53
N THR A 7 38.67 -8.93 -15.48
CA THR A 7 39.77 -9.09 -14.52
C THR A 7 40.68 -10.24 -14.96
N LEU A 8 41.99 -9.99 -14.97
CA LEU A 8 43.03 -10.99 -15.25
C LEU A 8 42.99 -12.14 -14.23
N TYR A 9 43.28 -13.35 -14.70
CA TYR A 9 43.83 -14.43 -13.88
C TYR A 9 45.23 -14.75 -14.41
N GLU A 10 46.26 -14.50 -13.60
CA GLU A 10 47.62 -14.98 -13.88
C GLU A 10 47.77 -16.44 -13.46
N ALA A 11 48.57 -17.20 -14.22
CA ALA A 11 48.91 -18.58 -13.90
C ALA A 11 50.08 -18.62 -12.90
N LEU A 12 49.94 -19.40 -11.82
CA LEU A 12 51.03 -19.63 -10.89
C LEU A 12 52.04 -20.64 -11.47
N ASN A 13 53.29 -20.21 -11.50
CA ASN A 13 54.41 -20.91 -12.12
C ASN A 13 54.91 -22.05 -11.20
N THR A 14 55.16 -23.23 -11.76
CA THR A 14 55.73 -24.36 -11.02
C THR A 14 57.24 -24.18 -10.85
N THR A 15 57.72 -23.98 -9.62
CA THR A 15 59.15 -24.03 -9.31
C THR A 15 59.57 -25.45 -8.92
N THR A 16 60.36 -26.06 -9.80
CA THR A 16 61.27 -27.16 -9.44
C THR A 16 62.23 -26.71 -8.34
N ARG A 17 62.64 -27.63 -7.45
CA ARG A 17 63.72 -27.39 -6.51
C ARG A 17 64.66 -28.58 -6.49
N ASP A 18 65.92 -28.25 -6.72
CA ASP A 18 66.99 -29.12 -7.15
C ASP A 18 67.46 -30.14 -6.11
N ASP A 19 68.10 -31.16 -6.67
CA ASP A 19 68.97 -32.15 -6.07
C ASP A 19 69.90 -31.60 -4.97
N ILE A 20 70.07 -32.40 -3.91
CA ILE A 20 71.30 -32.41 -3.12
C ILE A 20 71.74 -33.88 -3.04
N THR A 21 72.80 -34.20 -3.78
CA THR A 21 73.56 -35.44 -3.64
C THR A 21 74.41 -35.38 -2.37
N ALA A 22 74.35 -36.43 -1.56
CA ALA A 22 75.39 -36.76 -0.60
C ALA A 22 75.54 -38.29 -0.60
N ASP A 23 76.72 -38.76 -1.01
CA ASP A 23 77.16 -40.11 -0.67
C ASP A 23 77.20 -40.25 0.85
N ASP A 24 76.75 -41.39 1.36
CA ASP A 24 77.55 -42.13 2.33
C ASP A 24 77.15 -43.60 2.26
N ASN A 25 78.12 -44.42 1.85
CA ASN A 25 77.99 -45.85 1.70
C ASN A 25 78.57 -46.45 2.99
N ASP A 26 77.73 -46.85 3.94
CA ASP A 26 78.20 -47.64 5.09
C ASP A 26 77.42 -48.95 5.24
N THR A 27 78.18 -50.00 5.50
CA THR A 27 77.76 -51.39 5.42
C THR A 27 77.78 -52.03 6.79
N GLY A 28 76.63 -52.58 7.20
CA GLY A 28 76.59 -53.73 8.09
C GLY A 28 75.98 -53.53 9.48
N ASP A 29 75.47 -54.65 9.97
CA ASP A 29 75.11 -54.98 11.35
C ASP A 29 74.00 -54.22 12.10
N GLY A 30 73.25 -55.01 12.88
CA GLY A 30 72.59 -54.51 14.10
C GLY A 30 71.07 -54.57 14.11
N CYS A 31 70.51 -55.75 14.38
CA CYS A 31 69.13 -55.86 14.85
C CYS A 31 68.90 -55.01 16.11
N CYS A 32 67.79 -54.25 16.15
CA CYS A 32 66.93 -54.19 17.34
C CYS A 32 65.52 -53.73 16.99
N CYS A 33 64.51 -54.54 17.33
CA CYS A 33 63.11 -54.15 17.25
C CYS A 33 62.76 -53.25 18.44
N ASP A 34 62.57 -51.94 18.23
CA ASP A 34 61.79 -51.12 19.17
C ASP A 34 60.38 -50.85 18.62
N CYS A 35 59.40 -51.41 19.32
CA CYS A 35 58.00 -51.44 18.96
C CYS A 35 57.28 -50.09 19.11
N GLY A 36 57.93 -49.06 19.68
CA GLY A 36 57.32 -47.76 19.96
C GLY A 36 57.00 -46.91 18.73
N CYS A 37 57.92 -46.83 17.75
CA CYS A 37 57.82 -45.87 16.64
C CYS A 37 56.69 -46.23 15.66
N HIS A 38 56.60 -47.51 15.24
CA HIS A 38 55.50 -47.99 14.39
C HIS A 38 54.13 -47.87 15.08
N ASN A 39 54.05 -48.05 16.40
CA ASN A 39 52.79 -47.88 17.13
C ASN A 39 52.35 -46.41 17.22
N ARG A 40 53.28 -45.45 17.38
CA ARG A 40 52.95 -44.01 17.27
C ARG A 40 52.48 -43.64 15.85
N LYS A 41 53.15 -44.13 14.81
CA LYS A 41 52.77 -43.86 13.41
C LYS A 41 51.37 -44.42 13.10
N ARG A 42 51.11 -45.70 13.43
CA ARG A 42 49.78 -46.33 13.29
C ARG A 42 48.69 -45.64 14.12
N ALA A 43 49.02 -45.14 15.32
CA ALA A 43 48.07 -44.38 16.14
C ALA A 43 47.73 -43.01 15.53
N LEU A 44 48.69 -42.36 14.87
CA LEU A 44 48.45 -41.12 14.12
C LEU A 44 47.60 -41.39 12.87
N GLU A 45 47.95 -42.41 12.10
CA GLU A 45 47.25 -42.87 10.89
C GLU A 45 45.79 -43.30 11.18
N ARG A 46 45.50 -43.86 12.36
CA ARG A 46 44.12 -44.15 12.80
C ARG A 46 43.36 -42.91 13.28
N ARG A 47 44.04 -41.89 13.80
CA ARG A 47 43.41 -40.65 14.32
C ARG A 47 43.15 -39.60 13.24
N LEU A 48 43.94 -39.60 12.16
CA LEU A 48 43.71 -38.72 11.00
C LEU A 48 42.30 -38.88 10.38
N PRO A 49 41.86 -40.06 9.91
CA PRO A 49 40.57 -40.21 9.25
C PRO A 49 39.40 -39.90 10.18
N ALA A 50 39.50 -40.27 11.46
CA ALA A 50 38.48 -39.92 12.46
C ALA A 50 38.33 -38.40 12.63
N ARG A 51 39.45 -37.64 12.61
CA ARG A 51 39.42 -36.17 12.62
C ARG A 51 38.87 -35.60 11.32
N THR A 52 39.27 -36.12 10.16
CA THR A 52 38.74 -35.67 8.85
C THR A 52 37.23 -35.90 8.75
N ILE A 53 36.72 -37.05 9.19
CA ILE A 53 35.29 -37.35 9.28
C ILE A 53 34.58 -36.36 10.21
N LEU A 54 35.14 -36.09 11.40
CA LEU A 54 34.56 -35.11 12.34
C LEU A 54 34.49 -33.70 11.74
N PHE A 55 35.55 -33.23 11.07
CA PHE A 55 35.53 -31.94 10.36
C PHE A 55 34.48 -31.92 9.24
N PHE A 56 34.34 -33.01 8.48
CA PHE A 56 33.33 -33.10 7.42
C PHE A 56 31.90 -33.07 7.98
N VAL A 57 31.63 -33.80 9.07
CA VAL A 57 30.34 -33.77 9.77
C VAL A 57 30.05 -32.37 10.32
N LEU A 58 31.02 -31.71 10.97
CA LEU A 58 30.84 -30.34 11.47
C LEU A 58 30.59 -29.34 10.34
N ALA A 59 31.28 -29.47 9.20
CA ALA A 59 31.05 -28.64 8.02
C ALA A 59 29.64 -28.86 7.45
N VAL A 60 29.19 -30.10 7.29
CA VAL A 60 27.83 -30.44 6.82
C VAL A 60 26.76 -29.90 7.78
N CYS A 61 26.92 -30.08 9.10
CA CYS A 61 26.02 -29.53 10.10
C CYS A 61 25.97 -27.98 10.05
N THR A 62 27.12 -27.33 9.81
CA THR A 62 27.19 -25.87 9.69
C THR A 62 26.48 -25.38 8.43
N ILE A 63 26.69 -26.04 7.29
CA ILE A 63 25.99 -25.74 6.03
C ILE A 63 24.48 -25.95 6.18
N ALA A 64 24.05 -27.03 6.82
CA ALA A 64 22.63 -27.31 7.09
C ALA A 64 22.00 -26.25 8.02
N ALA A 65 22.70 -25.82 9.07
CA ALA A 65 22.25 -24.75 9.96
C ALA A 65 22.15 -23.40 9.23
N CYS A 66 23.13 -23.05 8.38
CA CYS A 66 23.07 -21.86 7.53
C CYS A 66 21.91 -21.92 6.53
N ALA A 67 21.69 -23.06 5.88
CA ALA A 67 20.58 -23.26 4.95
C ALA A 67 19.22 -23.15 5.65
N PHE A 68 19.07 -23.71 6.85
CA PHE A 68 17.87 -23.58 7.67
C PHE A 68 17.63 -22.12 8.09
N ALA A 69 18.67 -21.42 8.57
CA ALA A 69 18.56 -20.00 8.95
C ALA A 69 18.19 -19.10 7.76
N LEU A 70 18.74 -19.36 6.57
CA LEU A 70 18.36 -18.68 5.32
C LEU A 70 16.91 -19.01 4.90
N GLY A 71 16.50 -20.27 5.07
CA GLY A 71 15.12 -20.72 4.83
C GLY A 71 14.12 -20.03 5.75
N VAL A 72 14.38 -20.01 7.06
CA VAL A 72 13.56 -19.30 8.06
C VAL A 72 13.52 -17.80 7.78
N LYS A 73 14.65 -17.15 7.48
CA LYS A 73 14.69 -15.73 7.13
C LYS A 73 13.91 -15.41 5.84
N SER A 74 13.95 -16.30 4.86
CA SER A 74 13.20 -16.15 3.61
C SER A 74 11.70 -16.37 3.84
N TYR A 75 11.33 -17.41 4.59
CA TYR A 75 9.95 -17.68 4.99
C TYR A 75 9.35 -16.50 5.76
N LEU A 76 10.02 -16.00 6.79
CA LEU A 76 9.58 -14.85 7.58
C LEU A 76 9.44 -13.56 6.76
N ARG A 77 10.25 -13.40 5.70
CA ARG A 77 10.15 -12.26 4.77
C ARG A 77 8.96 -12.40 3.82
N ILE A 78 8.66 -13.62 3.37
CA ILE A 78 7.52 -13.94 2.50
C ILE A 78 6.20 -13.93 3.29
N SER A 79 6.23 -14.29 4.58
CA SER A 79 5.06 -14.38 5.45
C SER A 79 4.67 -13.05 6.14
N GLN A 80 5.33 -11.92 5.84
CA GLN A 80 4.83 -10.63 6.29
C GLN A 80 3.53 -10.31 5.56
N PRO A 81 2.43 -9.96 6.25
CA PRO A 81 1.17 -9.61 5.60
C PRO A 81 1.39 -8.37 4.73
N VAL A 82 1.28 -8.55 3.41
CA VAL A 82 1.36 -7.46 2.45
C VAL A 82 0.12 -6.60 2.61
N ILE A 83 0.27 -5.47 3.30
CA ILE A 83 -0.78 -4.45 3.44
C ILE A 83 -1.08 -3.93 2.02
N PRO A 84 -2.27 -4.19 1.44
CA PRO A 84 -2.52 -3.81 0.05
C PRO A 84 -2.57 -2.29 -0.07
N LEU A 85 -2.08 -1.74 -1.18
CA LEU A 85 -2.09 -0.29 -1.42
C LEU A 85 -3.51 0.28 -1.20
N GLY A 86 -3.59 1.43 -0.53
CA GLY A 86 -4.86 2.04 -0.11
C GLY A 86 -5.59 1.36 1.06
N ALA A 87 -5.07 0.28 1.66
CA ALA A 87 -5.56 -0.19 2.96
C ALA A 87 -5.10 0.77 4.08
N ASP A 88 -5.80 0.74 5.21
CA ASP A 88 -5.28 1.32 6.45
C ASP A 88 -4.17 0.42 7.03
N PRO A 89 -2.91 0.92 7.13
CA PRO A 89 -1.83 0.13 7.72
C PRO A 89 -1.96 -0.04 9.24
N TRP A 90 -2.78 0.76 9.91
CA TRP A 90 -2.93 0.76 11.37
C TRP A 90 -4.13 -0.04 11.89
N GLY A 91 -5.07 -0.39 11.01
CA GLY A 91 -6.17 -1.32 11.30
C GLY A 91 -7.38 -0.72 11.99
N LEU A 92 -7.55 0.61 12.01
CA LEU A 92 -8.83 1.26 12.32
C LEU A 92 -9.89 0.83 11.29
N VAL A 93 -9.50 0.82 10.00
CA VAL A 93 -10.22 0.11 8.95
C VAL A 93 -9.60 -1.29 8.82
N PRO A 94 -10.36 -2.39 9.02
CA PRO A 94 -9.82 -3.73 8.83
C PRO A 94 -9.30 -3.91 7.40
N GLN A 95 -8.09 -4.47 7.22
CA GLN A 95 -7.39 -4.46 5.93
C GLN A 95 -8.14 -5.19 4.80
N GLY A 96 -9.00 -6.15 5.15
CA GLY A 96 -9.89 -6.87 4.23
C GLY A 96 -11.11 -6.06 3.75
N VAL A 97 -11.39 -4.88 4.33
CA VAL A 97 -12.45 -4.00 3.83
C VAL A 97 -12.03 -3.43 2.48
N GLY A 98 -12.85 -3.65 1.46
CA GLY A 98 -12.52 -3.32 0.08
C GLY A 98 -11.59 -4.34 -0.60
N GLN A 99 -11.52 -5.58 -0.09
CA GLN A 99 -10.82 -6.71 -0.71
C GLN A 99 -11.81 -7.84 -1.06
N PRO A 100 -11.47 -8.74 -2.02
CA PRO A 100 -10.29 -8.68 -2.89
C PRO A 100 -10.37 -7.53 -3.90
N ALA A 101 -9.22 -7.10 -4.40
CA ALA A 101 -9.19 -6.25 -5.59
C ALA A 101 -9.74 -7.02 -6.81
N SER A 102 -10.34 -6.29 -7.75
CA SER A 102 -11.07 -6.84 -8.89
C SER A 102 -10.98 -5.91 -10.11
N TRP A 103 -11.12 -6.46 -11.31
CA TRP A 103 -11.32 -5.65 -12.51
C TRP A 103 -12.66 -4.92 -12.42
N ARG A 104 -12.65 -3.60 -12.63
CA ARG A 104 -13.84 -2.75 -12.68
C ARG A 104 -13.85 -1.94 -13.97
N SER A 105 -15.01 -1.95 -14.63
CA SER A 105 -15.31 -1.00 -15.70
C SER A 105 -15.93 0.25 -15.08
N PHE A 106 -15.53 1.41 -15.59
CA PHE A 106 -16.21 2.68 -15.37
C PHE A 106 -16.89 3.03 -16.69
N TYR A 107 -18.17 3.39 -16.63
CA TYR A 107 -18.98 3.64 -17.83
C TYR A 107 -19.26 5.14 -17.93
N ASN A 108 -19.08 5.70 -19.12
CA ASN A 108 -19.36 7.10 -19.40
C ASN A 108 -20.86 7.33 -19.70
N ASP A 109 -21.72 6.69 -18.90
CA ASP A 109 -23.18 6.75 -18.98
C ASP A 109 -23.84 6.26 -17.67
N SER A 110 -25.17 6.26 -17.64
CA SER A 110 -26.01 5.92 -16.47
C SER A 110 -25.83 4.50 -15.90
N ARG A 111 -25.05 3.61 -16.56
CA ARG A 111 -24.65 2.32 -15.97
C ARG A 111 -23.66 2.49 -14.81
N ASP A 112 -22.88 3.56 -14.79
CA ASP A 112 -22.08 3.93 -13.64
C ASP A 112 -22.85 4.96 -12.79
N PRO A 113 -23.30 4.61 -11.57
CA PRO A 113 -24.05 5.53 -10.70
C PRO A 113 -23.21 6.73 -10.23
N TYR A 114 -21.90 6.73 -10.50
CA TYR A 114 -20.94 7.76 -10.10
C TYR A 114 -20.49 8.62 -11.29
N TRP A 115 -20.96 8.31 -12.50
CA TRP A 115 -20.78 9.14 -13.69
C TRP A 115 -21.30 10.58 -13.46
N MET A 116 -20.72 11.53 -14.18
CA MET A 116 -21.19 12.91 -14.27
C MET A 116 -21.36 13.21 -15.75
N ASP A 117 -22.58 13.55 -16.13
CA ASP A 117 -22.98 13.79 -17.50
C ASP A 117 -22.23 15.01 -18.08
N GLU A 118 -21.84 14.98 -19.35
CA GLU A 118 -20.96 16.01 -19.94
C GLU A 118 -21.59 17.42 -19.92
N ASP A 119 -22.93 17.48 -19.91
CA ASP A 119 -23.77 18.68 -19.78
C ASP A 119 -23.97 19.15 -18.33
N THR A 120 -23.30 18.55 -17.34
CA THR A 120 -23.39 18.88 -15.90
C THR A 120 -23.29 20.39 -15.63
N PHE A 121 -22.51 21.11 -16.45
CA PHE A 121 -22.24 22.53 -16.29
C PHE A 121 -23.07 23.44 -17.21
N ASP A 122 -23.86 22.91 -18.14
CA ASP A 122 -24.68 23.72 -19.07
C ASP A 122 -25.82 24.44 -18.33
N ASN A 123 -26.27 23.87 -17.20
CA ASN A 123 -27.36 24.38 -16.39
C ASN A 123 -27.04 24.28 -14.89
N LEU A 124 -27.21 25.39 -14.18
CA LEU A 124 -26.92 25.50 -12.75
C LEU A 124 -27.74 24.54 -11.86
N ASP A 125 -28.99 24.24 -12.21
CA ASP A 125 -29.81 23.30 -11.45
C ASP A 125 -29.43 21.85 -11.76
N VAL A 126 -28.90 21.56 -12.96
CA VAL A 126 -28.23 20.29 -13.28
C VAL A 126 -26.94 20.16 -12.46
N THR A 127 -26.08 21.19 -12.43
CA THR A 127 -24.89 21.24 -11.55
C THR A 127 -25.29 20.96 -10.10
N ARG A 128 -26.30 21.65 -9.55
CA ARG A 128 -26.80 21.46 -8.18
C ARG A 128 -27.40 20.06 -7.96
N ARG A 129 -27.96 19.41 -8.97
CA ARG A 129 -28.42 18.01 -8.91
C ARG A 129 -27.23 17.04 -8.84
N VAL A 130 -26.26 17.19 -9.74
CA VAL A 130 -25.04 16.36 -9.78
C VAL A 130 -24.23 16.52 -8.51
N VAL A 131 -24.06 17.74 -7.99
CA VAL A 131 -23.41 17.98 -6.70
C VAL A 131 -24.16 17.28 -5.55
N ARG A 132 -25.50 17.27 -5.53
CA ARG A 132 -26.27 16.49 -4.54
C ARG A 132 -26.06 14.98 -4.70
N ARG A 133 -26.00 14.45 -5.93
CA ARG A 133 -25.68 13.04 -6.24
C ARG A 133 -24.27 12.66 -5.78
N LEU A 134 -23.26 13.49 -6.07
CA LEU A 134 -21.88 13.25 -5.62
C LEU A 134 -21.75 13.32 -4.10
N LYS A 135 -22.40 14.30 -3.45
CA LYS A 135 -22.42 14.37 -1.98
C LYS A 135 -22.93 13.03 -1.39
N TRP A 136 -23.89 12.32 -2.02
CA TRP A 136 -24.38 11.00 -1.55
C TRP A 136 -23.31 9.89 -1.47
N LEU A 137 -22.23 10.00 -2.25
CA LEU A 137 -21.06 9.11 -2.15
C LEU A 137 -20.27 9.30 -0.85
N GLN A 138 -20.44 10.46 -0.21
CA GLN A 138 -19.98 10.77 1.15
C GLN A 138 -21.05 10.45 2.22
N ASN A 139 -22.03 9.63 1.84
CA ASN A 139 -23.17 9.20 2.65
C ASN A 139 -24.21 10.29 2.95
N TYR A 140 -24.28 11.30 2.09
CA TYR A 140 -25.27 12.39 2.13
C TYR A 140 -26.61 11.97 1.51
N LEU A 141 -27.64 11.79 2.33
CA LEU A 141 -29.02 11.94 1.86
C LEU A 141 -29.34 13.40 1.48
N LEU A 142 -30.28 13.55 0.56
CA LEU A 142 -30.81 14.81 0.01
C LEU A 142 -30.91 15.95 1.01
N SER A 143 -30.47 17.14 0.56
CA SER A 143 -30.54 18.43 1.26
C SER A 143 -30.05 18.44 2.71
N LYS A 144 -29.51 17.34 3.25
CA LYS A 144 -29.34 17.18 4.71
C LYS A 144 -28.45 16.05 5.25
N TRP A 145 -27.93 15.06 4.54
CA TRP A 145 -27.40 13.81 5.15
C TRP A 145 -25.88 13.59 5.44
N ALA A 146 -24.91 14.53 5.36
CA ALA A 146 -23.42 14.26 5.26
C ALA A 146 -22.79 13.32 6.36
N ALA A 147 -21.61 12.68 6.30
CA ALA A 147 -20.27 13.16 5.90
C ALA A 147 -19.21 12.02 5.72
N THR A 148 -17.99 12.43 5.32
CA THR A 148 -16.75 11.65 5.05
C THR A 148 -16.15 10.84 6.21
N ASN A 149 -16.84 10.77 7.35
CA ASN A 149 -16.22 10.46 8.64
C ASN A 149 -16.90 9.26 9.30
N ILE A 150 -16.14 8.55 10.13
CA ILE A 150 -16.66 7.51 11.03
C ILE A 150 -16.50 7.97 12.48
N ARG A 151 -17.39 7.52 13.37
CA ARG A 151 -17.29 7.78 14.81
C ARG A 151 -16.01 7.15 15.36
N ALA A 152 -15.28 7.89 16.19
CA ALA A 152 -14.08 7.39 16.82
C ALA A 152 -14.40 6.33 17.89
N ASN A 153 -15.52 6.46 18.62
CA ASN A 153 -15.96 5.54 19.68
C ASN A 153 -14.85 5.18 20.69
N GLY A 154 -13.96 6.13 21.02
CA GLY A 154 -12.79 5.90 21.88
C GLY A 154 -11.68 5.03 21.27
N GLN A 155 -11.80 4.59 20.01
CA GLN A 155 -10.74 3.89 19.30
C GLN A 155 -9.55 4.83 19.07
N LYS A 156 -8.35 4.28 19.18
CA LYS A 156 -7.09 5.00 18.95
C LYS A 156 -6.37 4.36 17.78
N THR A 157 -6.01 5.17 16.79
CA THR A 157 -5.15 4.75 15.68
C THR A 157 -3.87 5.58 15.64
N ARG A 158 -3.00 5.31 14.66
CA ARG A 158 -1.71 5.96 14.49
C ARG A 158 -1.64 6.70 13.16
N TYR A 159 -0.64 7.56 13.03
CA TYR A 159 -0.17 8.09 11.76
C TYR A 159 1.35 8.22 11.79
N ARG A 160 1.95 8.39 10.62
CA ARG A 160 3.38 8.66 10.47
C ARG A 160 3.58 10.14 10.16
N ASP A 161 4.40 10.83 10.95
CA ASP A 161 4.71 12.24 10.71
C ASP A 161 5.77 12.43 9.60
N TRP A 162 6.02 13.69 9.24
CA TRP A 162 7.02 14.06 8.21
C TRP A 162 8.46 13.65 8.56
N GLY A 163 8.77 13.41 9.84
CA GLY A 163 10.04 12.85 10.31
C GLY A 163 10.08 11.33 10.31
N GLY A 164 9.04 10.65 9.81
CA GLY A 164 8.93 9.20 9.80
C GLY A 164 8.60 8.57 11.16
N ARG A 165 8.20 9.36 12.16
CA ARG A 165 7.85 8.87 13.50
C ARG A 165 6.38 8.51 13.58
N GLU A 166 6.08 7.43 14.29
CA GLU A 166 4.69 7.04 14.58
C GLU A 166 4.15 7.86 15.76
N ASN A 167 2.97 8.42 15.59
CA ASN A 167 2.26 9.20 16.60
C ASN A 167 0.80 8.73 16.68
N VAL A 168 0.13 8.99 17.80
CA VAL A 168 -1.32 8.76 17.91
C VAL A 168 -2.04 9.74 16.97
N LEU A 169 -2.93 9.24 16.11
CA LEU A 169 -3.79 10.10 15.30
C LEU A 169 -4.88 10.67 16.23
N PRO A 170 -4.96 11.99 16.44
CA PRO A 170 -6.08 12.57 17.16
C PRO A 170 -7.38 12.38 16.37
N SER A 171 -8.44 12.03 17.09
CA SER A 171 -9.81 12.32 16.68
C SER A 171 -9.98 13.83 16.51
N TYR A 172 -10.96 14.24 15.70
CA TYR A 172 -11.45 15.61 15.68
C TYR A 172 -12.96 15.62 15.85
N HIS A 173 -13.53 16.78 16.12
CA HIS A 173 -14.97 16.98 16.16
C HIS A 173 -15.32 18.25 15.37
N GLY A 174 -16.54 18.30 14.84
CA GLY A 174 -17.04 19.43 14.06
C GLY A 174 -17.83 20.41 14.93
N SER A 175 -18.99 20.84 14.41
CA SER A 175 -20.04 21.53 15.17
C SER A 175 -20.67 20.67 16.28
N THR A 176 -20.49 19.35 16.23
CA THR A 176 -21.07 18.39 17.18
C THR A 176 -20.03 17.82 18.14
N PRO A 177 -20.42 17.37 19.34
CA PRO A 177 -19.48 16.81 20.33
C PRO A 177 -18.93 15.43 19.95
N THR A 178 -19.45 14.83 18.87
CA THR A 178 -19.04 13.50 18.42
C THR A 178 -17.62 13.53 17.87
N GLU A 179 -16.72 12.77 18.50
CA GLU A 179 -15.39 12.51 17.98
C GLU A 179 -15.42 11.62 16.73
N VAL A 180 -14.66 11.98 15.70
CA VAL A 180 -14.63 11.29 14.41
C VAL A 180 -13.22 11.13 13.85
N PHE A 181 -13.08 10.18 12.92
CA PHE A 181 -11.96 10.05 12.00
C PHE A 181 -12.45 10.19 10.56
N GLY A 182 -11.73 10.94 9.74
CA GLY A 182 -11.97 11.03 8.30
C GLY A 182 -11.33 9.87 7.56
N ILE A 183 -12.07 9.22 6.64
CA ILE A 183 -11.51 8.18 5.76
C ILE A 183 -10.99 8.82 4.48
N ARG A 184 -9.72 8.54 4.14
CA ARG A 184 -8.98 9.18 3.03
C ARG A 184 -9.75 9.16 1.70
N THR A 185 -10.40 8.03 1.35
CA THR A 185 -11.17 7.92 0.10
C THR A 185 -12.38 8.84 0.07
N PHE A 186 -13.15 8.96 1.17
CA PHE A 186 -14.29 9.89 1.19
C PHE A 186 -13.83 11.36 1.19
N HIS A 187 -12.66 11.66 1.77
CA HIS A 187 -12.02 12.98 1.64
C HIS A 187 -11.56 13.28 0.19
N GLN A 188 -11.19 12.27 -0.59
CA GLN A 188 -10.86 12.46 -2.01
C GLN A 188 -12.13 12.74 -2.83
N ILE A 189 -13.22 12.04 -2.57
CA ILE A 189 -14.55 12.38 -3.11
C ILE A 189 -14.97 13.81 -2.70
N HIS A 190 -14.62 14.27 -1.49
CA HIS A 190 -14.89 15.64 -1.05
C HIS A 190 -14.21 16.66 -1.96
N CYS A 191 -12.94 16.40 -2.29
CA CYS A 191 -12.18 17.27 -3.17
C CYS A 191 -12.81 17.35 -4.57
N ILE A 192 -13.34 16.24 -5.09
CA ILE A 192 -14.08 16.22 -6.36
C ILE A 192 -15.35 17.07 -6.27
N ILE A 193 -16.17 16.89 -5.23
CA ILE A 193 -17.39 17.68 -5.00
C ILE A 193 -17.08 19.19 -4.91
N VAL A 194 -16.07 19.57 -4.14
CA VAL A 194 -15.64 20.97 -3.99
C VAL A 194 -15.24 21.55 -5.34
N MET A 195 -14.49 20.82 -6.17
CA MET A 195 -14.10 21.30 -7.50
C MET A 195 -15.29 21.43 -8.47
N VAL A 196 -16.22 20.46 -8.48
CA VAL A 196 -17.43 20.50 -9.32
C VAL A 196 -18.37 21.63 -8.89
N GLU A 197 -18.63 21.76 -7.59
CA GLU A 197 -19.51 22.79 -7.03
C GLU A 197 -18.90 24.20 -7.19
N ASP A 198 -17.60 24.38 -6.94
CA ASP A 198 -16.92 25.67 -7.12
C ASP A 198 -16.87 26.10 -8.59
N TYR A 199 -16.51 25.19 -9.50
CA TYR A 199 -16.46 25.50 -10.94
C TYR A 199 -17.86 25.84 -11.48
N GLY A 200 -18.86 24.99 -11.21
CA GLY A 200 -20.21 25.19 -11.70
C GLY A 200 -20.88 26.45 -11.15
N LEU A 201 -20.74 26.76 -9.85
CA LEU A 201 -21.25 28.02 -9.28
C LEU A 201 -20.60 29.23 -9.98
N ARG A 202 -19.27 29.24 -10.11
CA ARG A 202 -18.54 30.36 -10.74
C ARG A 202 -18.87 30.53 -12.22
N LEU A 203 -19.05 29.43 -12.96
CA LEU A 203 -19.41 29.46 -14.38
C LEU A 203 -20.75 30.16 -14.62
N HIS A 204 -21.71 29.95 -13.72
CA HIS A 204 -23.04 30.59 -13.74
C HIS A 204 -23.09 31.94 -13.00
N GLY A 205 -21.94 32.50 -12.62
CA GLY A 205 -21.85 33.80 -11.94
C GLY A 205 -22.29 33.82 -10.48
N GLU A 206 -22.53 32.65 -9.87
CA GLU A 206 -22.96 32.51 -8.48
C GLU A 206 -21.77 32.55 -7.51
N PRO A 207 -21.96 33.03 -6.26
CA PRO A 207 -20.93 32.99 -5.24
C PRO A 207 -20.68 31.55 -4.79
N SER A 208 -19.43 31.08 -4.93
CA SER A 208 -19.01 29.81 -4.33
C SER A 208 -18.85 29.94 -2.81
N GLN A 209 -19.38 28.96 -2.07
CA GLN A 209 -19.13 28.82 -0.62
C GLN A 209 -17.69 28.40 -0.30
N TRP A 210 -16.94 27.91 -1.29
CA TRP A 210 -15.57 27.44 -1.13
C TRP A 210 -14.57 28.60 -1.30
N THR A 211 -13.70 28.78 -0.32
CA THR A 211 -12.63 29.77 -0.42
C THR A 211 -11.56 29.28 -1.41
N PRO A 212 -10.84 30.17 -2.12
CA PRO A 212 -9.76 29.76 -3.03
C PRO A 212 -8.69 28.89 -2.36
N GLY A 213 -8.41 29.12 -1.07
CA GLY A 213 -7.51 28.28 -0.28
C GLY A 213 -8.03 26.85 -0.06
N HIS A 214 -9.35 26.68 0.10
CA HIS A 214 -9.97 25.35 0.19
C HIS A 214 -9.89 24.62 -1.15
N VAL A 215 -10.26 25.27 -2.25
CA VAL A 215 -10.16 24.68 -3.61
C VAL A 215 -8.71 24.26 -3.92
N MET A 216 -7.73 25.09 -3.58
CA MET A 216 -6.31 24.77 -3.76
C MET A 216 -5.84 23.61 -2.84
N HIS A 217 -6.40 23.48 -1.63
CA HIS A 217 -6.18 22.30 -0.79
C HIS A 217 -6.75 21.03 -1.44
N CYS A 218 -7.95 21.09 -2.03
CA CYS A 218 -8.56 19.96 -2.73
C CYS A 218 -7.73 19.52 -3.94
N ILE A 219 -7.28 20.45 -4.78
CA ILE A 219 -6.40 20.18 -5.93
C ILE A 219 -5.08 19.53 -5.48
N ASN A 220 -4.43 20.07 -4.45
CA ASN A 220 -3.21 19.47 -3.91
C ASN A 220 -3.44 18.09 -3.28
N THR A 221 -4.59 17.86 -2.64
CA THR A 221 -4.98 16.54 -2.12
C THR A 221 -5.14 15.51 -3.23
N MET A 222 -5.79 15.88 -4.34
CA MET A 222 -5.93 15.00 -5.51
C MET A 222 -4.57 14.72 -6.18
N ARG A 223 -3.70 15.73 -6.32
CA ARG A 223 -2.32 15.53 -6.80
C ARG A 223 -1.55 14.53 -5.92
N GLN A 224 -1.64 14.68 -4.60
CA GLN A 224 -1.01 13.76 -3.65
C GLN A 224 -1.57 12.34 -3.74
N LEU A 225 -2.87 12.17 -3.96
CA LEU A 225 -3.48 10.86 -4.24
C LEU A 225 -2.82 10.22 -5.48
N THR A 226 -2.79 10.92 -6.61
CA THR A 226 -2.23 10.38 -7.87
C THR A 226 -0.76 10.01 -7.71
N GLN A 227 0.04 10.87 -7.05
CA GLN A 227 1.46 10.60 -6.76
C GLN A 227 1.66 9.44 -5.78
N CYS A 228 0.74 9.22 -4.84
CA CYS A 228 0.84 8.15 -3.84
C CYS A 228 0.36 6.79 -4.39
N MET A 229 -0.64 6.78 -5.25
CA MET A 229 -1.12 5.55 -5.90
C MET A 229 -0.19 5.12 -7.03
N ALA A 230 0.38 6.09 -7.76
CA ALA A 230 1.33 5.89 -8.85
C ALA A 230 0.87 4.79 -9.84
N ASP A 231 -0.40 4.87 -10.27
CA ASP A 231 -0.98 3.89 -11.19
C ASP A 231 -0.18 3.87 -12.49
N ALA A 232 0.40 2.70 -12.78
CA ALA A 232 1.28 2.48 -13.92
C ALA A 232 0.55 1.79 -15.09
N THR A 233 -0.78 1.63 -15.01
CA THR A 233 -1.60 1.02 -16.06
C THR A 233 -1.57 1.88 -17.33
N PRO A 234 -1.08 1.37 -18.48
CA PRO A 234 -1.07 2.14 -19.72
C PRO A 234 -2.48 2.40 -20.24
N ILE A 235 -2.75 3.64 -20.65
CA ILE A 235 -4.03 4.06 -21.26
C ILE A 235 -3.85 4.46 -22.72
N SER A 236 -4.89 4.23 -23.53
CA SER A 236 -4.93 4.45 -24.97
C SER A 236 -6.35 4.76 -25.45
N LEU A 237 -6.48 5.05 -26.75
CA LEU A 237 -7.73 5.37 -27.44
C LEU A 237 -8.39 4.09 -27.97
N VAL A 238 -8.79 3.19 -27.07
CA VAL A 238 -9.28 1.83 -27.41
C VAL A 238 -10.49 1.84 -28.34
N HIS A 239 -11.32 2.89 -28.26
CA HIS A 239 -12.55 3.04 -29.03
C HIS A 239 -12.50 4.12 -30.11
N GLY A 240 -11.31 4.63 -30.48
CA GLY A 240 -11.16 5.68 -31.48
C GLY A 240 -10.68 7.01 -30.90
N ALA A 241 -10.26 7.93 -31.77
CA ALA A 241 -9.68 9.23 -31.39
C ALA A 241 -10.73 10.27 -30.97
N GLU A 242 -12.00 9.97 -31.21
CA GLU A 242 -13.18 10.72 -30.78
C GLU A 242 -13.62 10.40 -29.34
N LYS A 243 -12.97 9.45 -28.67
CA LYS A 243 -13.20 9.07 -27.27
C LYS A 243 -12.08 9.55 -26.35
N HIS A 244 -12.34 9.59 -25.05
CA HIS A 244 -11.35 10.03 -24.08
C HIS A 244 -10.29 8.93 -23.84
N LEU A 245 -9.10 9.36 -23.46
CA LEU A 245 -7.96 8.48 -23.26
C LEU A 245 -8.22 7.56 -22.05
N GLY A 246 -8.24 6.24 -22.28
CA GLY A 246 -8.59 5.25 -21.27
C GLY A 246 -10.05 4.78 -21.30
N ASP A 247 -10.93 5.38 -22.11
CA ASP A 247 -12.32 4.94 -22.25
C ASP A 247 -12.39 3.46 -22.65
N GLY A 248 -13.23 2.69 -21.96
CA GLY A 248 -13.40 1.25 -22.17
C GLY A 248 -12.31 0.38 -21.54
N GLN A 249 -11.27 0.95 -20.93
CA GLN A 249 -10.28 0.18 -20.19
C GLN A 249 -10.73 -0.10 -18.76
N GLN A 250 -10.59 -1.36 -18.33
CA GLN A 250 -10.84 -1.75 -16.95
C GLN A 250 -9.66 -1.38 -16.04
N MET A 251 -9.96 -0.98 -14.81
CA MET A 251 -8.96 -0.73 -13.77
C MET A 251 -8.98 -1.85 -12.72
N TRP A 252 -7.83 -2.14 -12.10
CA TRP A 252 -7.72 -3.13 -11.03
C TRP A 252 -7.95 -2.45 -9.67
N CYS A 253 -9.19 -2.51 -9.18
CA CYS A 253 -9.66 -1.67 -8.08
C CYS A 253 -9.97 -2.47 -6.79
N ARG A 254 -9.78 -1.81 -5.64
CA ARG A 254 -10.41 -2.20 -4.37
C ARG A 254 -11.93 -2.05 -4.46
N ASP A 255 -12.68 -2.81 -3.67
CA ASP A 255 -14.13 -2.65 -3.58
C ASP A 255 -14.51 -1.38 -2.77
N PHE A 256 -14.74 -0.27 -3.49
CA PHE A 256 -15.20 1.00 -2.91
C PHE A 256 -16.53 0.84 -2.16
N ASP A 257 -17.47 0.08 -2.71
CA ASP A 257 -18.78 -0.14 -2.10
C ASP A 257 -18.66 -0.90 -0.77
N GLY A 258 -17.72 -1.83 -0.67
CA GLY A 258 -17.40 -2.54 0.58
C GLY A 258 -16.85 -1.62 1.65
N LEU A 259 -15.98 -0.67 1.29
CA LEU A 259 -15.52 0.37 2.21
C LEU A 259 -16.66 1.30 2.64
N ARG A 260 -17.53 1.67 1.72
CA ARG A 260 -18.69 2.53 1.99
C ARG A 260 -19.72 1.86 2.90
N ARG A 261 -20.11 0.62 2.62
CA ARG A 261 -20.95 -0.22 3.50
C ARG A 261 -20.35 -0.37 4.89
N TRP A 262 -19.03 -0.64 4.99
CA TRP A 262 -18.36 -0.75 6.29
C TRP A 262 -18.42 0.55 7.10
N ALA A 263 -18.23 1.71 6.45
CA ALA A 263 -18.30 3.02 7.09
C ALA A 263 -19.74 3.43 7.47
N ASN A 264 -20.75 2.94 6.73
CA ASN A 264 -22.18 3.15 6.99
C ASN A 264 -22.82 2.19 8.00
N ALA A 265 -22.06 1.27 8.61
CA ALA A 265 -22.64 0.45 9.66
C ALA A 265 -23.07 1.34 10.85
N PRO A 266 -24.22 1.08 11.51
CA PRO A 266 -24.79 2.00 12.51
C PRO A 266 -23.86 2.38 13.67
N GLU A 267 -22.93 1.50 14.04
CA GLU A 267 -21.94 1.74 15.07
C GLU A 267 -20.83 2.72 14.66
N ARG A 268 -20.59 2.92 13.35
CA ARG A 268 -19.55 3.82 12.79
C ARG A 268 -20.11 5.03 12.08
N GLY A 269 -21.28 4.92 11.48
CA GLY A 269 -21.82 5.95 10.59
C GLY A 269 -22.21 7.25 11.29
N LEU A 270 -22.08 8.35 10.54
CA LEU A 270 -22.63 9.67 10.86
C LEU A 270 -23.52 10.17 9.72
N ARG A 271 -24.43 11.09 10.04
CA ARG A 271 -25.37 11.78 9.15
C ARG A 271 -25.56 13.23 9.64
N TYR A 272 -25.49 14.25 8.78
CA TYR A 272 -25.50 15.67 9.17
C TYR A 272 -26.31 16.63 8.27
N ALA A 273 -27.36 17.24 8.84
CA ALA A 273 -28.28 18.24 8.29
C ALA A 273 -27.60 19.54 7.92
N ILE A 274 -27.51 19.78 6.61
CA ILE A 274 -27.61 21.14 6.10
C ILE A 274 -28.93 21.75 6.60
N ILE A 275 -28.82 22.64 7.57
CA ILE A 275 -29.92 23.46 8.11
C ILE A 275 -29.86 24.90 7.59
N SER A 276 -28.84 25.24 6.80
CA SER A 276 -28.70 26.54 6.14
C SER A 276 -29.65 26.68 4.93
N PRO A 277 -30.14 27.90 4.63
CA PRO A 277 -30.91 28.16 3.42
C PRO A 277 -30.13 27.87 2.13
N PRO A 278 -30.82 27.57 1.00
CA PRO A 278 -30.17 27.45 -0.30
C PRO A 278 -29.35 28.70 -0.65
N GLY A 279 -28.13 28.50 -1.16
CA GLY A 279 -27.20 29.59 -1.50
C GLY A 279 -26.44 30.20 -0.31
N ALA A 280 -26.80 29.86 0.93
CA ALA A 280 -25.95 30.14 2.10
C ALA A 280 -24.88 29.06 2.26
N LYS A 281 -23.81 29.38 3.01
CA LYS A 281 -22.78 28.41 3.38
C LYS A 281 -23.39 27.25 4.19
N ASP A 282 -23.03 26.02 3.83
CA ASP A 282 -23.56 24.81 4.47
C ASP A 282 -23.29 24.78 6.00
N VAL A 283 -24.36 24.68 6.80
CA VAL A 283 -24.33 24.53 8.28
C VAL A 283 -24.90 23.17 8.67
N TYR A 284 -24.15 22.40 9.48
CA TYR A 284 -24.37 20.96 9.71
C TYR A 284 -24.82 20.60 11.14
N ASP A 285 -25.88 19.79 11.26
CA ASP A 285 -26.47 19.25 12.53
C ASP A 285 -26.69 17.72 12.49
N GLU A 286 -26.39 16.95 13.53
CA GLU A 286 -26.28 15.48 13.46
C GLU A 286 -27.64 14.74 13.54
N ILE A 287 -27.93 13.74 12.67
CA ILE A 287 -29.04 12.82 12.94
C ILE A 287 -28.66 11.95 14.13
N TRP A 288 -29.52 11.96 15.14
CA TRP A 288 -29.57 10.90 16.14
C TRP A 288 -31.02 10.40 16.32
N PRO A 289 -31.28 9.08 16.29
CA PRO A 289 -30.35 7.98 16.07
C PRO A 289 -29.92 7.84 14.59
N TYR A 290 -28.84 7.09 14.34
CA TYR A 290 -28.37 6.82 12.98
C TYR A 290 -29.42 6.04 12.16
N PRO A 291 -29.81 6.50 10.94
CA PRO A 291 -30.95 5.94 10.20
C PRO A 291 -30.64 4.63 9.45
N GLY A 292 -29.40 4.14 9.48
CA GLY A 292 -28.97 2.97 8.72
C GLY A 292 -28.42 3.32 7.33
N ASP A 293 -28.25 2.28 6.50
CA ASP A 293 -27.83 2.43 5.11
C ASP A 293 -29.03 2.93 4.29
N SER A 294 -28.92 4.17 3.81
CA SER A 294 -29.90 4.77 2.92
C SER A 294 -29.60 4.36 1.48
N GLY A 295 -30.60 3.81 0.77
CA GLY A 295 -30.51 3.60 -0.68
C GLY A 295 -30.21 4.89 -1.44
N LEU A 296 -30.02 4.78 -2.76
CA LEU A 296 -30.02 5.94 -3.65
C LEU A 296 -31.36 6.68 -3.47
N PRO A 297 -31.37 7.97 -3.10
CA PRO A 297 -32.62 8.73 -3.01
C PRO A 297 -33.34 8.78 -4.36
N GLU A 298 -34.65 8.58 -4.34
CA GLU A 298 -35.48 8.36 -5.54
C GLU A 298 -35.57 9.60 -6.47
N ASP A 299 -35.30 10.80 -5.95
CA ASP A 299 -35.33 12.10 -6.63
C ASP A 299 -33.95 12.58 -7.13
N LEU A 300 -32.92 11.71 -7.11
CA LEU A 300 -31.59 12.04 -7.67
C LEU A 300 -31.54 12.03 -9.21
N TRP A 301 -32.62 11.61 -9.87
CA TRP A 301 -32.76 11.53 -11.32
C TRP A 301 -33.51 12.76 -11.85
#